data_AF-A0A8H2XF50-F1
#
_entry.id   AF-A0A8H2XF50-F1
#
_cell.length_a   1.000
_cell.length_b   1.000
_cell.length_c   1.000
_cell.angle_alpha   90.00
_cell.angle_beta   90.00
_cell.angle_gamma   90.00
#
_symmetry.space_group_name_H-M   'P 1'
#
loop_
_entity.id
_entity.type
_entity.pdbx_description
1 polymer ?
#
loop_
_entity_poly.entity_id
_entity_poly.type
_entity_poly.pdbx_seq_one_letter_code
_entity_poly.pdbx_strand_id
1 'polypeptide(L)'
;MSSLQGYVDRKVLLVLQDGRAIVGTLVGFDQRSNVVLSESVERIYSIDEGVEEVPLGLYLVKGDMIVLIGEMDAAVDSATDLSTIRAEPLPAIRY
;
A
#
# COMPACT_ATOMS: atom_id res chain seq x y z
N MET A 1 2.82 -22.95 -2.02
CA MET A 1 2.42 -21.85 -1.12
C MET A 1 3.24 -20.64 -1.52
N SER A 2 2.60 -19.58 -2.01
CA SER A 2 3.26 -18.30 -2.24
C SER A 2 3.45 -17.65 -0.88
N SER A 3 4.69 -17.55 -0.39
CA SER A 3 4.99 -16.90 0.88
C SER A 3 5.28 -15.42 0.67
N LEU A 4 4.83 -14.56 1.59
CA LEU A 4 5.19 -13.14 1.62
C LEU A 4 6.67 -12.89 1.92
N GLN A 5 7.44 -13.94 2.25
CA GLN A 5 8.87 -13.87 2.56
C GLN A 5 9.71 -13.13 1.51
N GLY A 6 9.36 -13.25 0.22
CA GLY A 6 10.10 -12.58 -0.86
C GLY A 6 9.95 -11.05 -0.84
N TYR A 7 8.90 -10.54 -0.20
CA TYR A 7 8.61 -9.11 -0.11
C TYR A 7 9.18 -8.46 1.16
N VAL A 8 9.75 -9.24 2.09
CA VAL A 8 10.35 -8.68 3.32
C VAL A 8 11.51 -7.77 2.93
N ASP A 9 11.60 -6.62 3.60
CA ASP A 9 12.53 -5.52 3.32
C ASP A 9 12.37 -4.89 1.92
N ARG A 10 11.25 -5.17 1.23
CA ARG A 10 10.88 -4.53 -0.04
C ARG A 10 9.81 -3.47 0.19
N LYS A 11 9.84 -2.43 -0.65
CA LYS A 11 8.76 -1.46 -0.75
C LYS A 11 7.57 -2.12 -1.44
N VAL A 12 6.41 -2.06 -0.81
CA VAL A 12 5.19 -2.70 -1.29
C VAL A 12 4.02 -1.71 -1.30
N LEU A 13 3.10 -1.93 -2.24
CA LEU A 13 1.77 -1.36 -2.26
C LEU A 13 0.79 -2.38 -1.66
N LEU A 14 0.01 -1.94 -0.69
CA LEU A 14 -1.16 -2.62 -0.17
C LEU A 14 -2.42 -1.95 -0.67
N VAL A 15 -3.38 -2.75 -1.12
CA VAL A 15 -4.76 -2.30 -1.31
C VAL A 15 -5.64 -2.99 -0.28
N LEU A 16 -6.43 -2.20 0.44
CA LEU A 16 -7.33 -2.69 1.47
C LEU A 16 -8.77 -2.80 0.95
N GLN A 17 -9.61 -3.56 1.66
CA GLN A 17 -11.00 -3.79 1.28
C GLN A 17 -11.85 -2.52 1.23
N ASP A 18 -11.49 -1.50 1.99
CA ASP A 18 -12.16 -0.20 2.01
C ASP A 18 -11.69 0.74 0.87
N GLY A 19 -10.80 0.27 -0.01
CA GLY A 19 -10.27 1.04 -1.15
C GLY A 19 -9.01 1.84 -0.83
N ARG A 20 -8.48 1.76 0.39
CA ARG A 20 -7.25 2.49 0.76
C ARG A 20 -6.02 1.88 0.12
N ALA A 21 -5.12 2.75 -0.33
CA ALA A 21 -3.82 2.40 -0.91
C ALA A 21 -2.70 2.82 0.06
N ILE A 22 -1.95 1.85 0.57
CA ILE A 22 -0.89 2.08 1.54
C ILE A 22 0.43 1.60 0.95
N VAL A 23 1.41 2.49 0.93
CA VAL A 23 2.78 2.17 0.50
C VAL A 23 3.67 2.13 1.74
N GLY A 24 4.54 1.14 1.84
CA GLY A 24 5.50 1.04 2.93
C GLY A 24 6.50 -0.09 2.72
N THR A 25 7.44 -0.24 3.64
CA THR A 25 8.39 -1.36 3.62
C THR A 25 7.85 -2.51 4.45
N LEU A 26 7.71 -3.70 3.87
CA LEU A 26 7.24 -4.87 4.60
C LEU A 26 8.32 -5.38 5.55
N VAL A 27 8.12 -5.22 6.86
CA VAL A 27 9.09 -5.65 7.88
C VAL A 27 8.73 -6.98 8.54
N GLY A 28 7.49 -7.43 8.40
CA GLY A 28 7.07 -8.71 8.95
C GLY A 28 5.66 -9.10 8.55
N PHE A 29 5.38 -10.40 8.64
CA PHE A 29 4.07 -10.97 8.40
C PHE A 29 3.87 -12.22 9.26
N ASP A 30 2.63 -12.65 9.43
CA ASP A 30 2.29 -13.92 10.06
C ASP A 30 1.55 -14.89 9.11
N GLN A 31 1.23 -16.08 9.61
CA GLN A 31 0.51 -17.11 8.87
C GLN A 31 -0.95 -16.76 8.50
N ARG A 32 -1.50 -15.67 9.04
CA ARG A 32 -2.82 -15.12 8.68
C ARG A 32 -2.71 -13.93 7.74
N SER A 33 -1.50 -13.66 7.22
CA SER A 33 -1.20 -12.50 6.39
C SER A 33 -1.44 -11.17 7.09
N ASN A 34 -1.45 -11.13 8.43
CA ASN A 34 -1.30 -9.85 9.12
C ASN A 34 0.10 -9.32 8.78
N VAL A 35 0.22 -8.05 8.43
CA VAL A 35 1.50 -7.46 8.04
C VAL A 35 1.86 -6.26 8.88
N VAL A 36 3.16 -6.07 9.06
CA VAL A 36 3.76 -4.87 9.65
C VAL A 36 4.46 -4.13 8.52
N LEU A 37 4.11 -2.86 8.32
CA LEU A 37 4.79 -1.96 7.40
C LEU A 37 5.54 -0.89 8.20
N SER A 38 6.78 -0.60 7.81
CA SER A 38 7.50 0.59 8.28
C SER A 38 7.49 1.68 7.21
N GLU A 39 7.75 2.92 7.64
CA GLU A 39 7.81 4.09 6.73
C GLU A 39 6.56 4.21 5.84
N SER A 40 5.42 3.87 6.41
CA SER A 40 4.17 3.74 5.67
C SER A 40 3.57 5.09 5.38
N VAL A 41 2.96 5.21 4.20
CA VAL A 41 2.26 6.37 3.70
C VAL A 41 0.97 5.90 3.05
N GLU A 42 -0.14 6.56 3.35
CA GLU A 42 -1.38 6.38 2.60
C GLU A 42 -1.40 7.29 1.39
N ARG A 43 -1.72 6.73 0.22
CA ARG A 43 -1.92 7.49 -1.02
C ARG A 43 -3.40 7.68 -1.26
N ILE A 44 -3.83 8.94 -1.24
CA ILE A 44 -5.22 9.33 -1.49
C ILE A 44 -5.30 9.86 -2.92
N TYR A 45 -6.04 9.14 -3.76
CA TYR A 45 -6.25 9.48 -5.16
C TYR A 45 -7.54 10.30 -5.34
N SER A 46 -7.46 11.36 -6.13
CA SER A 46 -8.60 12.23 -6.46
C SER A 46 -8.59 12.61 -7.95
N ILE A 47 -9.76 12.94 -8.49
CA ILE A 47 -9.89 13.50 -9.84
C ILE A 47 -9.62 15.01 -9.87
N ASP A 48 -9.80 15.68 -8.74
CA ASP A 48 -9.67 17.13 -8.60
C ASP A 48 -8.25 17.54 -8.21
N GLU A 49 -7.65 16.79 -7.29
CA GLU A 49 -6.35 17.11 -6.67
C GLU A 49 -5.30 16.01 -6.87
N GLY A 50 -4.03 16.38 -6.69
CA GLY A 50 -2.90 15.45 -6.82
C GLY A 50 -2.99 14.35 -5.79
N VAL A 51 -2.24 13.28 -6.02
CA VAL A 51 -2.17 12.22 -5.02
C VAL A 51 -1.59 12.83 -3.74
N GLU A 52 -2.38 12.77 -2.68
CA GLU A 52 -1.97 13.20 -1.35
C GLU A 52 -1.30 12.03 -0.63
N GLU A 53 -0.18 12.30 0.02
CA GLU A 53 0.59 11.32 0.78
C GLU A 53 0.49 11.63 2.28
N VAL A 54 -0.24 10.79 3.02
CA VAL A 54 -0.44 10.93 4.46
C VAL A 54 0.51 9.98 5.21
N PRO A 55 1.48 10.48 5.99
CA PRO A 55 2.40 9.63 6.74
C PRO A 55 1.68 8.83 7.84
N LEU A 56 1.90 7.52 7.85
CA LEU A 56 1.40 6.59 8.86
C LEU A 56 2.52 6.03 9.75
N GLY A 57 3.76 5.98 9.26
CA GLY A 57 4.90 5.47 10.01
C GLY A 57 4.87 3.94 10.14
N LEU A 58 4.90 3.43 11.36
CA LEU A 58 4.74 1.99 11.61
C LEU A 58 3.25 1.64 11.57
N TYR A 59 2.85 0.79 10.62
CA TYR A 59 1.45 0.47 10.37
C TYR A 59 1.20 -1.04 10.41
N LEU A 60 0.27 -1.47 11.25
CA LEU A 60 -0.13 -2.87 11.40
C LEU A 60 -1.44 -3.11 10.68
N VAL A 61 -1.45 -4.01 9.71
CA VAL A 61 -2.63 -4.32 8.89
C VAL A 61 -3.10 -5.73 9.17
N LYS A 62 -4.40 -5.87 9.44
CA LYS A 62 -5.05 -7.16 9.63
C LYS A 62 -5.21 -7.87 8.28
N GLY A 63 -4.81 -9.13 8.18
CA GLY A 63 -4.70 -9.83 6.90
C GLY A 63 -6.02 -10.04 6.15
N ASP A 64 -7.15 -10.07 6.85
CA ASP A 64 -8.47 -10.15 6.23
C ASP A 64 -8.89 -8.85 5.54
N MET A 65 -8.31 -7.71 5.88
CA MET A 65 -8.53 -6.43 5.21
C MET A 65 -7.71 -6.28 3.93
N ILE A 66 -6.72 -7.15 3.69
CA ILE A 66 -5.78 -7.03 2.57
C ILE A 66 -6.39 -7.68 1.33
N VAL A 67 -6.45 -6.92 0.24
CA VAL A 67 -6.89 -7.39 -1.07
C VAL A 67 -5.71 -7.88 -1.89
N LEU A 68 -4.63 -7.08 -1.92
CA LEU A 68 -3.40 -7.43 -2.61
C LEU A 68 -2.18 -6.79 -1.94
N ILE A 69 -1.02 -7.41 -2.19
CA ILE A 69 0.31 -6.89 -1.87
C ILE A 69 1.12 -6.97 -3.17
N GLY A 70 1.67 -5.85 -3.62
CA GLY A 70 2.52 -5.78 -4.81
C GLY A 70 3.86 -5.14 -4.50
N GLU A 71 4.96 -5.76 -4.92
CA GLU A 71 6.29 -5.13 -4.87
C GLU A 71 6.32 -3.91 -5.78
N MET A 72 6.95 -2.85 -5.30
CA MET A 72 7.16 -1.61 -6.05
C MET A 72 8.63 -1.43 -6.38
N ASP A 73 8.91 -0.96 -7.59
CA ASP A 73 10.23 -0.45 -7.93
C ASP A 73 10.42 0.95 -7.30
N ALA A 74 11.31 1.03 -6.31
CA ALA A 74 11.57 2.27 -5.58
C ALA A 74 12.16 3.39 -6.46
N ALA A 75 12.91 3.05 -7.51
CA ALA A 75 13.48 4.05 -8.41
C ALA A 75 12.41 4.66 -9.30
N VAL A 76 11.49 3.84 -9.82
CA VAL A 76 10.35 4.32 -10.61
C VAL A 76 9.38 5.14 -9.74
N ASP A 77 9.09 4.65 -8.54
CA ASP A 77 8.18 5.34 -7.62
C ASP A 77 8.71 6.72 -7.21
N SER A 78 10.00 6.84 -6.88
CA SER A 78 10.62 8.13 -6.53
C SER A 78 10.77 9.09 -7.70
N ALA A 79 10.85 8.59 -8.94
CA ALA A 79 10.91 9.42 -10.14
C ALA A 79 9.52 9.91 -10.61
N THR A 80 8.43 9.37 -10.05
CA THR A 80 7.07 9.69 -10.46
C THR A 80 6.55 10.91 -9.69
N ASP A 81 6.13 11.96 -10.40
CA ASP A 81 5.50 13.13 -9.78
C ASP A 81 4.02 12.87 -9.48
N LEU A 82 3.76 12.36 -8.28
CA LEU A 82 2.44 12.02 -7.76
C LEU A 82 1.46 13.21 -7.71
N SER A 83 1.98 14.46 -7.60
CA SER A 83 1.14 15.66 -7.53
C SER A 83 0.38 15.94 -8.84
N THR A 84 0.88 15.40 -9.95
CA THR A 84 0.30 15.53 -11.30
C THR A 84 -0.69 14.42 -11.66
N ILE A 85 -0.72 13.33 -10.88
CA ILE A 85 -1.60 12.19 -11.13
C ILE A 85 -3.02 12.54 -10.65
N ARG A 86 -4.01 12.19 -11.47
CA ARG A 86 -5.45 12.28 -11.16
C ARG A 86 -6.08 10.93 -11.44
N ALA A 87 -6.78 10.37 -10.47
CA ALA A 87 -7.47 9.09 -10.59
C ALA A 87 -8.66 9.02 -9.64
N GLU A 88 -9.68 8.26 -10.01
CA GLU A 88 -10.79 7.99 -9.12
C GLU A 88 -10.31 7.15 -7.91
N PRO A 89 -10.84 7.40 -6.70
CA PRO A 89 -10.60 6.53 -5.56
C PRO A 89 -11.01 5.09 -5.86
N LEU A 90 -10.23 4.13 -5.37
CA LEU A 90 -10.59 2.72 -5.50
C LEU A 90 -11.89 2.46 -4.73
N PRO A 91 -12.87 1.78 -5.35
CA PRO A 91 -14.10 1.42 -4.66
C PRO A 91 -13.83 0.34 -3.61
N ALA A 92 -14.54 0.42 -2.49
CA ALA A 92 -14.56 -0.67 -1.51
C ALA A 92 -15.10 -1.96 -2.12
N ILE A 93 -14.57 -3.11 -1.70
CA ILE A 93 -15.08 -4.42 -2.11
C ILE A 93 -16.49 -4.60 -1.56
N ARG A 94 -17.43 -4.92 -2.46
CA ARG A 94 -18.81 -5.29 -2.13
C ARG A 94 -19.00 -6.78 -2.38
N TYR A 95 -19.53 -7.49 -1.39
CA TYR A 95 -19.88 -8.91 -1.46
C TYR A 95 -21.28 -9.10 -2.01
#